data_AF-A0A1F7G880-F1
#
_entry.id   AF-A0A1F7G880-F1
#
_cell.length_a   1.000
_cell.length_b   1.000
_cell.length_c   1.000
_cell.angle_alpha   90.00
_cell.angle_beta   90.00
_cell.angle_gamma   90.00
#
_symmetry.space_group_name_H-M   'P 1'
#
loop_
_entity.id
_entity.type
_entity.pdbx_description
1 polymer ?
#
loop_
_entity_poly.entity_id
_entity_poly.type
_entity_poly.pdbx_seq_one_letter_code
_entity_poly.pdbx_strand_id
1 'polypeptide(L)'
;MILSKKIKRELQIYFREVKRYRTFTYLVFSACVAFLIAEFDIKQKVIVDREYFGHDKFIKKHIAIFLNRLGINYHVLITFESIGKHSPADDLANKIGMREIKPTKNITYKETINLVFPKKNDRVP
;
A
#
# COMPACT_ATOMS: atom_id res chain seq x y z
N MET A 1 10.31 1.68 3.38
CA MET A 1 9.20 1.14 4.21
C MET A 1 9.16 -0.37 4.08
N ILE A 2 8.76 -1.13 5.09
CA ILE A 2 8.60 -2.59 5.01
C ILE A 2 7.30 -3.06 5.69
N LEU A 3 6.71 -4.12 5.13
CA LEU A 3 5.67 -4.92 5.78
C LEU A 3 6.26 -6.28 6.13
N SER A 4 6.47 -6.56 7.42
CA SER A 4 7.15 -7.80 7.83
C SER A 4 6.32 -9.05 7.51
N LYS A 5 7.00 -10.20 7.31
CA LYS A 5 6.34 -11.49 7.06
C LYS A 5 5.32 -11.85 8.17
N LYS A 6 5.64 -11.52 9.42
CA LYS A 6 4.76 -11.72 10.57
C LYS A 6 3.46 -10.91 10.41
N ILE A 7 3.58 -9.60 10.16
CA ILE A 7 2.43 -8.71 10.00
C ILE A 7 1.61 -9.11 8.77
N LYS A 8 2.25 -9.46 7.66
CA LYS A 8 1.56 -9.98 6.46
C LYS A 8 0.72 -11.21 6.80
N ARG A 9 1.25 -12.15 7.58
CA ARG A 9 0.52 -13.36 8.01
C ARG A 9 -0.66 -13.02 8.90
N GLU A 10 -0.49 -12.13 9.87
CA GLU A 10 -1.56 -11.67 10.76
C GLU A 10 -2.69 -11.00 9.96
N LEU A 11 -2.36 -10.12 9.02
CA LEU A 11 -3.35 -9.51 8.14
C LEU A 11 -4.07 -10.55 7.27
N GLN A 12 -3.36 -11.54 6.73
CA GLN A 12 -3.99 -12.62 5.95
C GLN A 12 -5.00 -13.41 6.76
N ILE A 13 -4.69 -13.71 8.03
CA ILE A 13 -5.61 -14.39 8.95
C ILE A 13 -6.87 -13.55 9.13
N TYR A 14 -6.72 -12.27 9.47
CA TYR A 14 -7.85 -11.36 9.64
C TYR A 14 -8.75 -11.27 8.40
N PHE A 15 -8.15 -11.12 7.21
CA PHE A 15 -8.91 -11.05 5.96
C PHE A 15 -9.69 -12.34 5.66
N ARG A 16 -9.20 -13.51 6.10
CA ARG A 16 -9.92 -14.78 6.01
C ARG A 16 -11.10 -14.81 6.98
N GLU A 17 -10.90 -14.37 8.22
CA GLU A 17 -11.95 -14.30 9.24
C GLU A 17 -13.13 -13.41 8.80
N VAL A 18 -12.85 -12.26 8.18
CA VAL A 18 -13.89 -11.36 7.64
C VAL A 18 -14.37 -11.73 6.22
N LYS A 19 -14.02 -12.93 5.72
CA LYS A 19 -14.42 -13.46 4.41
C LYS A 19 -14.03 -12.57 3.20
N ARG A 20 -12.94 -11.80 3.30
CA ARG A 20 -12.41 -10.91 2.23
C ARG A 20 -11.06 -11.34 1.65
N TYR A 21 -10.66 -12.59 1.83
CA TYR A 21 -9.36 -13.13 1.43
C TYR A 21 -8.95 -12.84 -0.04
N ARG A 22 -9.89 -12.80 -0.98
CA ARG A 22 -9.62 -12.51 -2.41
C ARG A 22 -9.13 -11.09 -2.67
N THR A 23 -9.48 -10.15 -1.79
CA THR A 23 -9.10 -8.74 -1.91
C THR A 23 -7.87 -8.37 -1.08
N PHE A 24 -7.34 -9.32 -0.30
CA PHE A 24 -6.23 -9.12 0.61
C PHE A 24 -5.05 -8.42 -0.07
N THR A 25 -4.53 -9.02 -1.15
CA THR A 25 -3.33 -8.54 -1.82
C THR A 25 -3.51 -7.10 -2.31
N TYR A 26 -4.61 -6.82 -3.00
CA TYR A 26 -4.86 -5.51 -3.59
C TYR A 26 -5.09 -4.43 -2.54
N LEU A 27 -5.81 -4.73 -1.46
CA LEU A 27 -6.09 -3.76 -0.40
C LEU A 27 -4.85 -3.46 0.43
N VAL A 28 -4.07 -4.48 0.79
CA VAL A 28 -2.81 -4.28 1.53
C VAL A 28 -1.78 -3.56 0.66
N PHE A 29 -1.67 -3.93 -0.63
CA PHE A 29 -0.80 -3.23 -1.57
C PHE A 29 -1.19 -1.75 -1.70
N SER A 30 -2.48 -1.48 -1.91
CA SER A 30 -2.99 -0.10 -2.00
C SER A 30 -2.72 0.71 -0.72
N ALA A 31 -2.85 0.07 0.45
CA ALA A 31 -2.54 0.71 1.75
C ALA A 31 -1.05 1.04 1.85
N CYS A 32 -0.16 0.14 1.45
CA CYS A 32 1.29 0.40 1.42
C CYS A 32 1.63 1.58 0.49
N VAL A 33 1.06 1.63 -0.70
CA VAL A 33 1.29 2.77 -1.62
C VAL A 33 0.76 4.07 -1.03
N ALA A 34 -0.42 4.07 -0.42
CA ALA A 34 -0.96 5.26 0.25
C ALA A 34 -0.07 5.73 1.41
N PHE A 35 0.46 4.81 2.22
CA PHE A 35 1.43 5.16 3.28
C PHE A 35 2.70 5.79 2.71
N LEU A 36 3.24 5.27 1.61
CA LEU A 36 4.43 5.86 0.98
C LEU A 36 4.16 7.28 0.47
N ILE A 37 3.05 7.48 -0.22
CA ILE A 37 2.67 8.80 -0.74
C ILE A 37 2.49 9.80 0.40
N ALA A 38 1.82 9.41 1.47
CA ALA A 38 1.58 10.29 2.63
C ALA A 38 2.86 10.57 3.41
N GLU A 39 3.71 9.57 3.64
CA GLU A 39 4.97 9.70 4.38
C GLU A 39 5.94 10.68 3.68
N PHE A 40 5.99 10.64 2.35
CA PHE A 40 6.89 11.46 1.54
C PHE A 40 6.22 12.68 0.92
N ASP A 41 4.96 13.01 1.31
CA ASP A 41 4.17 14.14 0.79
C ASP A 41 4.22 14.24 -0.76
N ILE A 42 4.08 13.10 -1.44
CA ILE A 42 4.28 13.02 -2.91
C ILE A 42 3.10 13.66 -3.63
N LYS A 43 3.28 14.87 -4.15
CA LYS A 43 2.25 15.64 -4.90
C LYS A 43 2.28 15.43 -6.42
N GLN A 44 3.29 14.73 -6.92
CA GLN A 44 3.54 14.54 -8.33
C GLN A 44 3.02 13.18 -8.84
N LYS A 45 3.38 12.83 -10.09
CA LYS A 45 3.09 11.52 -10.68
C LYS A 45 3.72 10.40 -9.86
N VAL A 46 2.94 9.37 -9.55
CA VAL A 46 3.41 8.11 -8.95
C VAL A 46 3.22 7.01 -9.98
N ILE A 47 4.32 6.36 -10.35
CA ILE A 47 4.33 5.20 -11.23
C ILE A 47 4.36 3.95 -10.35
N VAL A 48 3.37 3.09 -10.52
CA VAL A 48 3.24 1.82 -9.81
C VAL A 48 3.52 0.69 -10.79
N ASP A 49 4.31 -0.31 -10.37
CA ASP A 49 4.59 -1.45 -11.23
C ASP A 49 3.31 -2.23 -11.57
N ARG A 50 3.19 -2.63 -12.83
CA ARG A 50 2.05 -3.41 -13.34
C ARG A 50 2.21 -4.89 -12.99
N GLU A 51 2.18 -5.20 -11.70
CA GLU A 51 2.24 -6.58 -11.18
C GLU A 51 0.87 -7.29 -11.22
N TYR A 52 -0.22 -6.54 -11.08
CA TYR A 52 -1.58 -7.08 -10.92
C TYR A 52 -2.49 -6.77 -12.12
N PHE A 53 -2.20 -7.39 -13.26
CA PHE A 53 -2.95 -7.16 -14.49
C PHE A 53 -4.47 -7.29 -14.30
N GLY A 54 -5.23 -6.31 -14.81
CA GLY A 54 -6.69 -6.25 -14.69
C GLY A 54 -7.22 -5.66 -13.38
N HIS A 55 -6.35 -5.34 -12.41
CA HIS A 55 -6.75 -4.78 -11.11
C HIS A 55 -6.33 -3.31 -10.91
N ASP A 56 -5.67 -2.69 -11.89
CA ASP A 56 -5.16 -1.31 -11.85
C ASP A 56 -6.22 -0.30 -11.39
N LYS A 57 -7.43 -0.36 -11.97
CA LYS A 57 -8.55 0.53 -11.60
C LYS A 57 -8.99 0.33 -10.15
N PHE A 58 -9.00 -0.92 -9.68
CA PHE A 58 -9.37 -1.26 -8.31
C PHE A 58 -8.32 -0.76 -7.32
N ILE A 59 -7.04 -0.98 -7.61
CA ILE A 59 -5.91 -0.52 -6.80
C ILE A 59 -5.90 1.01 -6.75
N LYS A 60 -5.96 1.68 -7.90
CA LYS A 60 -6.00 3.15 -7.99
C LYS A 60 -7.13 3.75 -7.15
N LYS A 61 -8.34 3.18 -7.25
CA LYS A 61 -9.50 3.60 -6.46
C LYS A 61 -9.21 3.49 -4.96
N HIS A 62 -8.63 2.39 -4.51
CA HIS A 62 -8.37 2.18 -3.08
C HIS A 62 -7.21 3.04 -2.56
N ILE A 63 -6.17 3.28 -3.36
CA ILE A 63 -5.12 4.24 -3.00
C ILE A 63 -5.75 5.62 -2.75
N ALA A 64 -6.60 6.11 -3.65
CA ALA A 64 -7.26 7.40 -3.48
C ALA A 64 -8.14 7.46 -2.21
N ILE A 65 -8.92 6.41 -1.93
CA ILE A 65 -9.72 6.29 -0.70
C ILE A 65 -8.82 6.33 0.53
N PHE A 66 -7.70 5.62 0.51
CA PHE A 66 -6.79 5.54 1.64
C PHE A 66 -6.02 6.85 1.85
N LEU A 67 -5.62 7.55 0.78
CA LEU A 67 -5.05 8.89 0.87
C LEU A 67 -5.99 9.87 1.55
N ASN A 68 -7.26 9.87 1.16
CA ASN A 68 -8.27 10.71 1.79
C ASN A 68 -8.42 10.39 3.30
N ARG A 69 -8.41 9.10 3.68
CA ARG A 69 -8.43 8.68 5.10
C ARG A 69 -7.18 9.09 5.88
N LEU A 70 -6.05 9.25 5.20
CA LEU A 70 -4.81 9.76 5.78
C LEU A 70 -4.78 11.30 5.83
N GLY A 71 -5.87 11.99 5.45
CA GLY A 71 -5.96 13.44 5.42
C GLY A 71 -5.25 14.09 4.22
N ILE A 72 -4.90 13.31 3.19
CA ILE A 72 -4.27 13.82 1.98
C ILE A 72 -5.34 14.38 1.04
N ASN A 73 -5.37 15.70 0.93
CA ASN A 73 -6.41 16.44 0.21
C ASN A 73 -6.03 16.86 -1.23
N TYR A 74 -4.83 16.48 -1.70
CA TYR A 74 -4.39 16.75 -3.06
C TYR A 74 -4.52 15.53 -3.96
N HIS A 75 -4.68 15.77 -5.27
CA HIS A 75 -4.77 14.69 -6.25
C HIS A 75 -3.37 14.21 -6.67
N VAL A 76 -3.11 12.91 -6.52
CA VAL A 76 -1.88 12.27 -6.99
C VAL A 76 -2.17 11.53 -8.30
N LEU A 77 -1.41 11.84 -9.34
CA LEU A 77 -1.53 11.15 -10.62
C LEU A 77 -0.87 9.77 -10.53
N ILE A 78 -1.68 8.73 -10.34
CA ILE A 78 -1.23 7.33 -10.30
C ILE A 78 -1.33 6.71 -11.70
N THR A 79 -0.21 6.20 -12.22
CA THR A 79 -0.15 5.40 -13.46
C THR A 79 0.45 4.02 -13.18
N PHE A 80 0.05 3.03 -13.98
CA PHE A 80 0.58 1.66 -13.93
C PHE A 80 1.40 1.38 -15.17
N GLU A 81 2.69 1.14 -14.98
CA GLU A 81 3.67 0.92 -16.05
C GLU A 81 4.54 -0.29 -15.68
N SER A 82 5.14 -0.94 -16.67
CA SER A 82 6.08 -2.02 -16.39
C SER A 82 7.38 -1.42 -15.89
N ILE A 83 7.72 -1.66 -14.62
CA ILE A 83 8.98 -1.23 -14.04
C ILE A 83 9.99 -2.37 -14.25
N GLY A 84 11.05 -2.10 -15.00
CA GLY A 84 12.07 -3.10 -15.30
C GLY A 84 12.81 -3.60 -14.05
N LYS A 85 13.35 -4.82 -14.15
CA LYS A 85 14.36 -5.34 -13.21
C LYS A 85 15.55 -4.36 -13.15
N HIS A 86 16.14 -4.20 -11.98
CA HIS A 86 17.23 -3.24 -11.73
C HIS A 86 16.84 -1.76 -11.84
N SER A 87 15.54 -1.45 -11.83
CA SER A 87 15.13 -0.07 -11.59
C SER A 87 15.59 0.36 -10.18
N PRO A 88 15.81 1.67 -9.92
CA PRO A 88 16.14 2.14 -8.58
C PRO A 88 15.14 1.70 -7.50
N ALA A 89 13.87 1.54 -7.87
CA ALA A 89 12.83 1.06 -6.96
C ALA A 89 12.98 -0.44 -6.64
N ASP A 90 13.24 -1.27 -7.66
CA ASP A 90 13.50 -2.71 -7.50
C ASP A 90 14.76 -2.96 -6.68
N ASP A 91 15.86 -2.27 -7.02
CA ASP A 91 17.13 -2.37 -6.28
C ASP A 91 16.96 -1.97 -4.81
N LEU A 92 16.24 -0.87 -4.53
CA LEU A 92 15.98 -0.44 -3.16
C LEU A 92 15.13 -1.46 -2.40
N ALA A 93 14.09 -2.00 -3.02
CA ALA A 93 13.24 -3.03 -2.42
C ALA A 93 14.04 -4.30 -2.11
N ASN A 94 14.90 -4.74 -3.02
CA ASN A 94 15.76 -5.91 -2.85
C ASN A 94 16.76 -5.69 -1.69
N LYS A 95 17.46 -4.56 -1.64
CA LYS A 95 18.40 -4.22 -0.56
C LYS A 95 17.72 -4.17 0.81
N ILE A 96 16.52 -3.61 0.88
CA ILE A 96 15.72 -3.60 2.12
C ILE A 96 15.29 -5.03 2.50
N GLY A 97 14.86 -5.83 1.53
CA GLY A 97 14.45 -7.23 1.73
C GLY A 97 15.59 -8.12 2.22
N MET A 98 16.81 -7.91 1.70
CA MET A 98 18.04 -8.59 2.09
C MET A 98 18.66 -8.04 3.39
N ARG A 99 18.06 -6.98 3.97
CA ARG A 99 18.54 -6.29 5.19
C ARG A 99 19.88 -5.58 5.04
N GLU A 100 20.29 -5.30 3.81
CA GLU A 100 21.46 -4.47 3.51
C GLU A 100 21.18 -3.00 3.84
N ILE A 101 19.93 -2.55 3.66
CA ILE A 101 19.47 -1.21 4.00
C ILE A 101 18.31 -1.30 5.00
N LYS A 102 18.33 -0.44 6.04
CA LYS A 102 17.23 -0.35 7.00
C LYS A 102 16.02 0.35 6.36
N PRO A 103 14.80 -0.18 6.54
CA PRO A 103 13.60 0.51 6.08
C PRO A 103 13.35 1.76 6.93
N THR A 104 12.95 2.86 6.28
CA THR A 104 12.59 4.12 6.95
C THR A 104 11.38 3.99 7.88
N LYS A 105 10.48 3.04 7.58
CA LYS A 105 9.23 2.82 8.32
C LYS A 105 8.86 1.35 8.31
N ASN A 106 8.44 0.84 9.47
CA ASN A 106 7.84 -0.49 9.61
C ASN A 106 6.33 -0.30 9.72
N ILE A 107 5.55 -0.82 8.78
CA ILE A 107 4.09 -0.77 8.88
C ILE A 107 3.63 -1.78 9.92
N THR A 108 2.75 -1.33 10.82
CA THR A 108 2.14 -2.17 11.84
C THR A 108 0.80 -2.77 11.37
N TYR A 109 0.40 -3.86 12.01
CA TYR A 109 -0.90 -4.48 11.81
C TYR A 109 -2.04 -3.47 12.05
N LYS A 110 -1.96 -2.72 13.15
CA LYS A 110 -2.99 -1.77 13.57
C LYS A 110 -3.18 -0.64 12.55
N GLU A 111 -2.08 -0.04 12.07
CA GLU A 111 -2.15 1.00 11.02
C GLU A 111 -2.82 0.47 9.76
N THR A 112 -2.44 -0.72 9.32
CA THR A 112 -3.00 -1.32 8.10
C THR A 112 -4.49 -1.63 8.26
N ILE A 113 -4.89 -2.24 9.38
CA ILE A 113 -6.30 -2.57 9.63
C ILE A 113 -7.15 -1.32 9.76
N ASN A 114 -6.71 -0.30 10.49
CA ASN A 114 -7.46 0.95 10.63
C ASN A 114 -7.66 1.64 9.26
N LEU A 115 -6.64 1.60 8.40
CA LEU A 115 -6.73 2.21 7.08
C LEU A 115 -7.64 1.41 6.14
N VAL A 116 -7.56 0.07 6.14
CA VAL A 116 -8.34 -0.79 5.24
C VAL A 116 -9.78 -0.97 5.72
N PHE A 117 -9.97 -1.17 7.02
CA PHE A 117 -11.24 -1.43 7.70
C PHE A 117 -11.52 -0.32 8.73
N PRO A 118 -11.88 0.89 8.28
CA PRO A 118 -12.19 2.00 9.18
C PRO A 118 -13.36 1.64 10.07
N LYS A 119 -13.31 2.08 11.33
CA LYS A 119 -14.47 1.99 12.21
C LYS A 119 -15.58 2.88 11.66
N LYS A 120 -16.81 2.67 12.11
CA LYS A 120 -17.99 3.43 11.64
C LYS A 120 -17.80 4.95 11.76
N ASN A 121 -17.01 5.39 12.75
CA ASN A 121 -16.72 6.79 13.03
C ASN A 121 -15.56 7.38 12.20
N ASP A 122 -14.77 6.54 11.51
CA ASP A 122 -13.62 6.96 10.69
C ASP A 122 -14.00 7.11 9.21
N ARG A 123 -15.30 7.02 8.89
CA ARG A 123 -15.81 7.21 7.53
C ARG A 123 -15.92 8.71 7.26
N VAL A 124 -15.11 9.19 6.32
CA VAL A 124 -15.28 10.53 5.76
C VAL A 124 -16.69 10.58 5.12
N PRO A 125 -17.51 11.60 5.44
CA PRO A 125 -18.88 11.74 4.96
C PRO A 125 -18.98 11.74 3.43
#